data_AF-A0A090VIL4-F1
#
_entry.id   AF-A0A090VIL4-F1
#
_cell.length_a   1.000
_cell.length_b   1.000
_cell.length_c   1.000
_cell.angle_alpha   90.00
_cell.angle_beta   90.00
_cell.angle_gamma   90.00
#
_symmetry.space_group_name_H-M   'P 1'
#
loop_
_entity.id
_entity.type
_entity.pdbx_description
1 polymer ?
#
loop_
_entity_poly.entity_id
_entity_poly.type
_entity_poly.pdbx_seq_one_letter_code
_entity_poly.pdbx_strand_id
1 'polypeptide(L)'
;MAHKFVGLSEDHKKIYLYELTPKTGKLKKERQVLWGDWLSIKDNYDFSDIGPGWLAINWSPNTPKAKTLFIKEADTTDTRPLEIVFVDVGQGDGAVLITPERNEEERIMVIDAGEGENMKTFLEGRFAHRGFQFEAAIITHPDMDHYYGFKSIFENNTIGFNTIYQNGLVERPVKGTFDKVGGYKEDAKTKKKYIENLAINKTDIETHFSDNSNFGRYVFPKVMHAALNNPKIKDFKMLSTDSSQSTHENDRIYMPDFAPSDGKNYSIEVLGPVTDKDENDNVRLEKISDYGKTKNGHSIILRLHYGKFKVLFGGDLNKPAEKFLLKHYTKRKSFPRYGTEASKTMIEEAKHWFNAEVMKVCHHGAADVTNEFMSAVNPACFVISSGDQEGHVHPRPDLLGRLGKYGRGDSPVLLSTELQRSTREHEDKNVISTLKKNIAKMVKKPSNKLNALIEEGINHLAKTNVDVYGAIYLKTDGERLITAFKIEEKSKLKKWFYFEYKIDDYGELTLIS
;
A
#
# COMPACT_ATOMS: atom_id res chain seq x y z
N MET A 1 -17.27 -15.60 -16.94
CA MET A 1 -18.49 -14.80 -16.71
C MET A 1 -18.25 -13.45 -17.35
N ALA A 2 -19.23 -12.91 -18.08
CA ALA A 2 -19.14 -11.55 -18.60
C ALA A 2 -19.06 -10.54 -17.44
N HIS A 3 -18.25 -9.49 -17.60
CA HIS A 3 -18.08 -8.47 -16.57
C HIS A 3 -17.79 -7.09 -17.15
N LYS A 4 -18.21 -6.07 -16.40
CA LYS A 4 -17.94 -4.65 -16.65
C LYS A 4 -17.36 -4.02 -15.39
N PHE A 5 -16.89 -2.78 -15.51
CA PHE A 5 -16.57 -1.93 -14.37
C PHE A 5 -17.52 -0.74 -14.33
N VAL A 6 -17.75 -0.20 -13.13
CA VAL A 6 -18.43 1.09 -13.00
C VAL A 6 -17.57 2.18 -13.65
N GLY A 7 -18.18 3.01 -14.50
CA GLY A 7 -17.53 4.15 -15.16
C GLY A 7 -17.34 5.34 -14.22
N LEU A 8 -16.75 6.41 -14.75
CA LEU A 8 -16.67 7.72 -14.08
C LEU A 8 -17.52 8.70 -14.88
N SER A 9 -18.60 9.21 -14.29
CA SER A 9 -19.55 10.04 -15.03
C SER A 9 -18.94 11.41 -15.34
N GLU A 10 -19.20 11.92 -16.54
CA GLU A 10 -18.66 13.22 -17.00
C GLU A 10 -19.21 14.41 -16.21
N ASP A 11 -20.35 14.25 -15.57
CA ASP A 11 -21.04 15.26 -14.78
C ASP A 11 -20.92 15.04 -13.26
N HIS A 12 -19.93 14.22 -12.83
CA HIS A 12 -19.60 13.95 -11.42
C HIS A 12 -20.76 13.35 -10.60
N LYS A 13 -21.76 12.78 -11.28
CA LYS A 13 -22.93 12.17 -10.64
C LYS A 13 -22.56 10.84 -10.00
N LYS A 14 -23.03 10.66 -8.76
CA LYS A 14 -22.97 9.38 -8.06
C LYS A 14 -23.70 8.29 -8.86
N ILE A 15 -23.03 7.16 -9.04
CA ILE A 15 -23.57 6.00 -9.74
C ILE A 15 -24.18 5.01 -8.75
N TYR A 16 -25.26 4.37 -9.16
CA TYR A 16 -26.04 3.46 -8.32
C TYR A 16 -26.36 2.16 -9.04
N LEU A 17 -26.43 1.08 -8.27
CA LEU A 17 -27.19 -0.11 -8.62
C LEU A 17 -28.64 0.07 -8.20
N TYR A 18 -29.55 -0.48 -9.00
CA TYR A 18 -30.99 -0.38 -8.86
C TYR A 18 -31.60 -1.77 -8.66
N GLU A 19 -32.70 -1.82 -7.92
CA GLU A 19 -33.50 -3.02 -7.71
C GLU A 19 -34.88 -2.81 -8.36
N LEU A 20 -35.33 -3.80 -9.13
CA LEU A 20 -36.67 -3.80 -9.72
C LEU A 20 -37.68 -4.09 -8.62
N THR A 21 -38.65 -3.19 -8.43
CA THR A 21 -39.69 -3.35 -7.41
C THR A 21 -40.86 -4.15 -7.98
N PRO A 22 -41.12 -5.39 -7.54
CA PRO A 22 -42.13 -6.26 -8.16
C PRO A 22 -43.54 -5.66 -8.10
N LYS A 23 -43.84 -4.89 -7.06
CA LYS A 23 -45.16 -4.25 -6.85
C LYS A 23 -45.46 -3.09 -7.81
N THR A 24 -44.43 -2.44 -8.36
CA THR A 24 -44.62 -1.20 -9.15
C THR A 24 -43.99 -1.26 -10.53
N GLY A 25 -43.19 -2.28 -10.84
CA GLY A 25 -42.41 -2.36 -12.08
C GLY A 25 -41.32 -1.29 -12.20
N LYS A 26 -41.04 -0.51 -11.14
CA LYS A 26 -40.07 0.59 -11.17
C LYS A 26 -38.73 0.19 -10.58
N LEU A 27 -37.66 0.71 -11.19
CA LEU A 27 -36.30 0.65 -10.66
C LEU A 27 -36.09 1.68 -9.54
N LYS A 28 -35.62 1.19 -8.39
CA LYS A 28 -35.28 2.03 -7.23
C LYS A 28 -33.79 1.89 -6.91
N LYS A 29 -33.12 2.99 -6.54
CA LYS A 29 -31.74 2.96 -6.07
C LYS A 29 -31.61 2.01 -4.88
N GLU A 30 -30.69 1.07 -4.96
CA GLU A 30 -30.40 0.10 -3.90
C GLU A 30 -29.02 0.33 -3.27
N ARG A 31 -28.02 0.66 -4.08
CA ARG A 31 -26.64 0.79 -3.59
C ARG A 31 -25.82 1.78 -4.41
N GLN A 32 -25.08 2.67 -3.75
CA GLN A 32 -24.03 3.47 -4.40
C GLN A 32 -22.82 2.58 -4.71
N VAL A 33 -22.29 2.72 -5.92
CA VAL A 33 -21.05 2.07 -6.37
C VAL A 33 -20.00 3.13 -6.71
N LEU A 34 -18.72 2.73 -6.70
CA LEU A 34 -17.59 3.60 -6.96
C LEU A 34 -16.97 3.25 -8.32
N TRP A 35 -16.34 4.24 -8.98
CA TRP A 35 -15.58 4.04 -10.20
C TRP A 35 -14.62 2.84 -10.09
N GLY A 36 -14.59 1.98 -11.11
CA GLY A 36 -13.76 0.78 -11.14
C GLY A 36 -14.29 -0.39 -10.31
N ASP A 37 -15.44 -0.27 -9.62
CA ASP A 37 -16.07 -1.43 -8.98
C ASP A 37 -16.40 -2.50 -10.05
N TRP A 38 -16.01 -3.74 -9.78
CA TRP A 38 -16.22 -4.87 -10.70
C TRP A 38 -17.68 -5.35 -10.63
N LEU A 39 -18.29 -5.54 -11.80
CA LEU A 39 -19.70 -5.92 -11.96
C LEU A 39 -19.80 -7.23 -12.74
N SER A 40 -20.33 -8.28 -12.09
CA SER A 40 -20.66 -9.55 -12.75
C SER A 40 -21.93 -9.38 -13.58
N ILE A 41 -21.85 -9.53 -14.91
CA ILE A 41 -23.03 -9.44 -15.77
C ILE A 41 -23.84 -10.73 -15.68
N LYS A 42 -25.16 -10.58 -15.64
CA LYS A 42 -26.12 -11.66 -15.78
C LYS A 42 -26.50 -11.78 -17.26
N ASP A 43 -25.92 -12.76 -17.93
CA ASP A 43 -26.19 -13.04 -19.33
C ASP A 43 -27.67 -13.45 -19.54
N ASN A 44 -28.19 -13.15 -20.74
CA ASN A 44 -29.53 -13.54 -21.20
C ASN A 44 -30.69 -13.11 -20.27
N TYR A 45 -30.57 -11.97 -19.59
CA TYR A 45 -31.68 -11.40 -18.83
C TYR A 45 -32.73 -10.81 -19.79
N ASP A 46 -34.02 -11.06 -19.52
CA ASP A 46 -35.12 -10.44 -20.26
C ASP A 46 -35.40 -9.03 -19.72
N PHE A 47 -35.20 -8.02 -20.57
CA PHE A 47 -35.38 -6.61 -20.22
C PHE A 47 -36.76 -6.05 -20.59
N SER A 48 -37.71 -6.90 -20.99
CA SER A 48 -39.08 -6.50 -21.37
C SER A 48 -39.77 -5.60 -20.32
N ASP A 49 -39.54 -5.86 -19.03
CA ASP A 49 -40.12 -5.10 -17.90
C ASP A 49 -39.41 -3.77 -17.58
N ILE A 50 -38.22 -3.52 -18.13
CA ILE A 50 -37.34 -2.39 -17.73
C ILE A 50 -37.05 -1.45 -18.91
N GLY A 51 -37.00 -2.00 -20.13
CA GLY A 51 -36.59 -1.29 -21.34
C GLY A 51 -35.08 -1.32 -21.60
N PRO A 52 -34.64 -0.78 -22.74
CA PRO A 52 -33.24 -0.83 -23.18
C PRO A 52 -32.30 0.05 -22.35
N GLY A 53 -30.99 -0.16 -22.50
CA GLY A 53 -29.93 0.67 -21.89
C GLY A 53 -29.57 0.30 -20.44
N TRP A 54 -30.01 -0.87 -19.97
CA TRP A 54 -29.68 -1.41 -18.65
C TRP A 54 -28.89 -2.70 -18.77
N LEU A 55 -28.00 -2.92 -17.80
CA LEU A 55 -27.30 -4.18 -17.60
C LEU A 55 -27.79 -4.84 -16.32
N ALA A 56 -28.04 -6.15 -16.38
CA ALA A 56 -28.38 -6.97 -15.23
C ALA A 56 -27.09 -7.48 -14.55
N ILE A 57 -26.99 -7.31 -13.24
CA ILE A 57 -25.82 -7.61 -12.42
C ILE A 57 -26.12 -8.76 -11.47
N ASN A 58 -25.28 -9.79 -11.49
CA ASN A 58 -25.26 -10.85 -10.49
C ASN A 58 -24.59 -10.34 -9.20
N TRP A 59 -25.39 -9.84 -8.25
CA TRP A 59 -24.89 -9.32 -6.99
C TRP A 59 -24.73 -10.43 -5.95
N SER A 60 -23.53 -10.55 -5.37
CA SER A 60 -23.18 -11.53 -4.32
C SER A 60 -23.66 -12.98 -4.61
N PRO A 61 -23.38 -13.54 -5.81
CA PRO A 61 -24.01 -14.76 -6.32
C PRO A 61 -23.77 -16.02 -5.46
N ASN A 62 -22.69 -16.05 -4.68
CA ASN A 62 -22.30 -17.21 -3.86
C ASN A 62 -22.66 -17.02 -2.37
N THR A 63 -23.65 -16.18 -2.07
CA THR A 63 -24.03 -15.87 -0.69
C THR A 63 -25.55 -15.90 -0.53
N PRO A 64 -26.08 -16.00 0.70
CA PRO A 64 -27.52 -15.83 0.96
C PRO A 64 -28.08 -14.45 0.56
N LYS A 65 -27.22 -13.49 0.21
CA LYS A 65 -27.58 -12.14 -0.25
C LYS A 65 -27.62 -12.03 -1.79
N ALA A 66 -27.54 -13.15 -2.50
CA ALA A 66 -27.59 -13.20 -3.95
C ALA A 66 -28.85 -12.52 -4.49
N LYS A 67 -28.71 -11.58 -5.43
CA LYS A 67 -29.84 -10.96 -6.13
C LYS A 67 -29.43 -10.36 -7.47
N THR A 68 -30.41 -10.10 -8.33
CA THR A 68 -30.20 -9.35 -9.57
C THR A 68 -30.41 -7.87 -9.30
N LEU A 69 -29.39 -7.07 -9.61
CA LEU A 69 -29.46 -5.60 -9.59
C LEU A 69 -29.24 -5.05 -11.00
N PHE A 70 -29.52 -3.78 -11.21
CA PHE A 70 -29.45 -3.14 -12.52
C PHE A 70 -28.56 -1.90 -12.48
N ILE A 71 -27.84 -1.64 -13.56
CA ILE A 71 -27.07 -0.41 -13.77
C ILE A 71 -27.32 0.08 -15.19
N LYS A 72 -27.25 1.39 -15.42
CA LYS A 72 -27.31 1.91 -16.79
C LYS A 72 -26.04 1.51 -17.53
N GLU A 73 -26.18 1.10 -18.78
CA GLU A 73 -25.03 0.71 -19.61
C GLU A 73 -24.02 1.86 -19.77
N ALA A 74 -24.51 3.08 -19.96
CA ALA A 74 -23.68 4.29 -20.05
C ALA A 74 -22.90 4.62 -18.76
N ASP A 75 -23.28 4.07 -17.61
CA ASP A 75 -22.56 4.25 -16.34
C ASP A 75 -21.48 3.17 -16.13
N THR A 76 -21.15 2.40 -17.18
CA THR A 76 -20.15 1.31 -17.13
C THR A 76 -19.05 1.49 -18.17
N THR A 77 -17.93 0.80 -17.95
CA THR A 77 -16.79 0.76 -18.85
C THR A 77 -16.19 -0.65 -18.90
N ASP A 78 -15.45 -0.94 -19.98
CA ASP A 78 -14.64 -2.14 -20.13
C ASP A 78 -13.24 -2.02 -19.54
N THR A 79 -12.80 -0.79 -19.26
CA THR A 79 -11.45 -0.52 -18.76
C THR A 79 -11.46 -0.31 -17.26
N ARG A 80 -10.60 -1.05 -16.55
CA ARG A 80 -10.39 -0.83 -15.12
C ARG A 80 -9.43 0.35 -14.92
N PRO A 81 -9.69 1.28 -13.99
CA PRO A 81 -8.68 2.26 -13.60
C PRO A 81 -7.53 1.55 -12.86
N LEU A 82 -6.33 2.12 -12.91
CA LEU A 82 -5.30 1.75 -11.94
C LEU A 82 -5.83 2.09 -10.55
N GLU A 83 -5.70 1.17 -9.60
CA GLU A 83 -6.22 1.32 -8.23
C GLU A 83 -5.11 1.09 -7.22
N ILE A 84 -4.93 2.04 -6.29
CA ILE A 84 -4.10 1.89 -5.11
C ILE A 84 -5.02 1.95 -3.90
N VAL A 85 -5.00 0.91 -3.08
CA VAL A 85 -5.73 0.88 -1.82
C VAL A 85 -4.74 0.96 -0.67
N PHE A 86 -4.70 2.11 -0.01
CA PHE A 86 -3.99 2.25 1.27
C PHE A 86 -4.88 1.65 2.35
N VAL A 87 -4.45 0.53 2.90
CA VAL A 87 -5.21 -0.26 3.86
C VAL A 87 -4.94 0.29 5.26
N ASP A 88 -5.99 0.43 6.06
CA ASP A 88 -5.83 0.62 7.51
C ASP A 88 -5.34 -0.70 8.11
N VAL A 89 -4.02 -0.78 8.27
CA VAL A 89 -3.33 -1.95 8.81
C VAL A 89 -3.19 -1.90 10.34
N GLY A 90 -3.86 -0.94 11.00
CA GLY A 90 -3.54 -0.57 12.37
C GLY A 90 -2.24 0.22 12.38
N GLN A 91 -1.22 -0.28 13.08
CA GLN A 91 0.08 0.36 13.09
C GLN A 91 0.84 0.08 11.79
N GLY A 92 1.35 1.16 11.18
CA GLY A 92 2.29 1.09 10.08
C GLY A 92 1.75 1.43 8.69
N ASP A 93 2.42 0.87 7.68
CA ASP A 93 2.10 1.09 6.27
C ASP A 93 1.58 -0.20 5.62
N GLY A 94 0.62 -0.04 4.70
CA GLY A 94 0.14 -1.13 3.87
C GLY A 94 -0.66 -0.61 2.68
N ALA A 95 -0.27 -1.00 1.49
CA ALA A 95 -0.95 -0.64 0.26
C ALA A 95 -1.07 -1.83 -0.70
N VAL A 96 -2.13 -1.83 -1.50
CA VAL A 96 -2.32 -2.79 -2.59
C VAL A 96 -2.44 -2.01 -3.90
N LEU A 97 -1.51 -2.24 -4.82
CA LEU A 97 -1.51 -1.67 -6.17
C LEU A 97 -2.09 -2.70 -7.14
N ILE A 98 -3.09 -2.28 -7.91
CA ILE A 98 -3.82 -3.08 -8.88
C ILE A 98 -3.69 -2.38 -10.23
N THR A 99 -3.04 -3.02 -11.19
CA THR A 99 -2.78 -2.43 -12.50
C THR A 99 -4.04 -2.44 -13.40
N PRO A 100 -4.13 -1.64 -14.48
CA PRO A 100 -5.32 -1.58 -15.34
C PRO A 100 -5.65 -2.88 -16.10
N GLU A 101 -4.67 -3.76 -16.30
CA GLU A 101 -4.83 -5.02 -17.04
C GLU A 101 -5.85 -5.96 -16.40
N ARG A 102 -6.32 -6.95 -17.17
CA ARG A 102 -7.37 -7.90 -16.77
C ARG A 102 -6.89 -9.34 -16.90
N ASN A 103 -7.60 -10.23 -16.21
CA ASN A 103 -7.49 -11.68 -16.35
C ASN A 103 -6.05 -12.17 -16.07
N GLU A 104 -5.43 -12.86 -17.02
CA GLU A 104 -4.09 -13.45 -16.88
C GLU A 104 -2.97 -12.40 -16.91
N GLU A 105 -3.25 -11.19 -17.41
CA GLU A 105 -2.29 -10.07 -17.46
C GLU A 105 -2.40 -9.14 -16.25
N GLU A 106 -3.37 -9.39 -15.36
CA GLU A 106 -3.56 -8.60 -14.14
C GLU A 106 -2.35 -8.74 -13.23
N ARG A 107 -1.75 -7.61 -12.86
CA ARG A 107 -0.69 -7.55 -11.86
C ARG A 107 -1.21 -6.85 -10.62
N ILE A 108 -1.05 -7.52 -9.47
CA ILE A 108 -1.39 -6.95 -8.17
C ILE A 108 -0.17 -7.07 -7.27
N MET A 109 0.20 -5.98 -6.62
CA MET A 109 1.31 -5.91 -5.69
C MET A 109 0.81 -5.52 -4.30
N VAL A 110 1.45 -6.06 -3.27
CA VAL A 110 1.26 -5.68 -1.88
C VAL A 110 2.52 -4.96 -1.42
N ILE A 111 2.40 -3.70 -1.04
CA ILE A 111 3.51 -2.84 -0.57
C ILE A 111 3.31 -2.66 0.94
N ASP A 112 4.16 -3.31 1.72
CA ASP A 112 4.04 -3.45 3.17
C ASP A 112 2.68 -4.06 3.61
N ALA A 113 2.58 -4.48 4.87
CA ALA A 113 1.45 -5.21 5.41
C ALA A 113 1.07 -4.83 6.85
N GLY A 114 1.66 -3.76 7.39
CA GLY A 114 1.47 -3.37 8.79
C GLY A 114 2.04 -4.37 9.79
N GLU A 115 1.64 -4.22 11.05
CA GLU A 115 1.95 -5.16 12.11
C GLU A 115 0.93 -6.32 12.22
N GLY A 116 -0.35 -6.03 12.00
CA GLY A 116 -1.47 -6.95 12.29
C GLY A 116 -1.91 -7.84 11.13
N GLU A 117 -3.07 -8.50 11.29
CA GLU A 117 -3.67 -9.34 10.24
C GLU A 117 -4.58 -8.55 9.27
N ASN A 118 -4.74 -7.24 9.46
CA ASN A 118 -5.64 -6.39 8.69
C ASN A 118 -5.41 -6.51 7.17
N MET A 119 -4.15 -6.54 6.73
CA MET A 119 -3.82 -6.74 5.32
C MET A 119 -4.30 -8.11 4.82
N LYS A 120 -4.05 -9.19 5.56
CA LYS A 120 -4.56 -10.53 5.21
C LYS A 120 -6.08 -10.53 5.11
N THR A 121 -6.79 -9.95 6.08
CA THR A 121 -8.25 -9.84 6.08
C THR A 121 -8.74 -9.05 4.86
N PHE A 122 -8.06 -7.96 4.49
CA PHE A 122 -8.35 -7.21 3.27
C PHE A 122 -8.16 -8.08 2.01
N LEU A 123 -7.03 -8.77 1.88
CA LEU A 123 -6.73 -9.60 0.72
C LEU A 123 -7.72 -10.76 0.59
N GLU A 124 -8.05 -11.45 1.68
CA GLU A 124 -9.07 -12.49 1.70
C GLU A 124 -10.45 -11.91 1.34
N GLY A 125 -10.86 -10.80 1.96
CA GLY A 125 -12.15 -10.16 1.66
C GLY A 125 -12.27 -9.71 0.20
N ARG A 126 -11.18 -9.21 -0.40
CA ARG A 126 -11.18 -8.65 -1.76
C ARG A 126 -10.94 -9.72 -2.84
N PHE A 127 -10.14 -10.75 -2.55
CA PHE A 127 -9.61 -11.68 -3.54
C PHE A 127 -9.90 -13.17 -3.27
N ALA A 128 -10.52 -13.57 -2.14
CA ALA A 128 -10.69 -15.00 -1.76
C ALA A 128 -11.47 -15.91 -2.72
N HIS A 129 -12.10 -15.36 -3.77
CA HIS A 129 -12.86 -16.14 -4.74
C HIS A 129 -11.97 -16.86 -5.78
N ARG A 130 -10.66 -16.59 -5.79
CA ARG A 130 -9.66 -17.30 -6.61
C ARG A 130 -8.36 -17.34 -5.82
N GLY A 131 -7.76 -18.52 -5.62
CA GLY A 131 -6.42 -18.59 -5.02
C GLY A 131 -5.50 -17.66 -5.80
N PHE A 132 -4.86 -16.71 -5.11
CA PHE A 132 -4.24 -15.56 -5.77
C PHE A 132 -2.73 -15.76 -5.91
N GLN A 133 -2.21 -15.43 -7.09
CA GLN A 133 -0.77 -15.30 -7.35
C GLN A 133 -0.51 -13.82 -7.61
N PHE A 134 -0.02 -13.12 -6.58
CA PHE A 134 0.35 -11.70 -6.67
C PHE A 134 1.64 -11.56 -7.45
N GLU A 135 1.80 -10.43 -8.12
CA GLU A 135 3.03 -10.11 -8.83
C GLU A 135 4.16 -9.91 -7.84
N ALA A 136 3.94 -9.09 -6.81
CA ALA A 136 4.96 -8.78 -5.83
C ALA A 136 4.42 -8.59 -4.41
N ALA A 137 5.20 -9.03 -3.43
CA ALA A 137 5.20 -8.45 -2.09
C ALA A 137 6.43 -7.56 -1.99
N ILE A 138 6.27 -6.31 -1.59
CA ILE A 138 7.36 -5.35 -1.44
C ILE A 138 7.44 -5.01 0.04
N ILE A 139 8.54 -5.40 0.68
CA ILE A 139 8.88 -5.03 2.06
C ILE A 139 9.83 -3.85 1.96
N THR A 140 9.35 -2.64 2.27
CA THR A 140 10.13 -1.42 2.05
C THR A 140 11.38 -1.40 2.92
N HIS A 141 11.29 -1.84 4.18
CA HIS A 141 12.40 -1.98 5.11
C HIS A 141 12.01 -2.89 6.29
N PRO A 142 12.96 -3.37 7.12
CA PRO A 142 12.67 -4.39 8.13
C PRO A 142 12.20 -3.79 9.47
N ASP A 143 11.24 -2.86 9.45
CA ASP A 143 10.50 -2.45 10.65
C ASP A 143 9.16 -3.21 10.75
N MET A 144 8.81 -3.56 11.99
CA MET A 144 7.77 -4.56 12.26
C MET A 144 6.39 -4.12 11.77
N ASP A 145 6.12 -2.82 11.83
CA ASP A 145 4.95 -2.14 11.30
C ASP A 145 4.93 -2.01 9.77
N HIS A 146 5.93 -2.56 9.07
CA HIS A 146 5.90 -2.70 7.62
C HIS A 146 5.75 -4.17 7.20
N TYR A 147 6.49 -5.09 7.84
CA TYR A 147 6.57 -6.46 7.34
C TYR A 147 5.76 -7.49 8.14
N TYR A 148 5.41 -7.24 9.41
CA TYR A 148 4.98 -8.34 10.28
C TYR A 148 3.63 -8.93 9.88
N GLY A 149 2.72 -8.11 9.35
CA GLY A 149 1.44 -8.58 8.82
C GLY A 149 1.60 -9.62 7.69
N PHE A 150 2.72 -9.61 6.96
CA PHE A 150 3.03 -10.65 5.98
C PHE A 150 3.20 -12.03 6.59
N LYS A 151 3.51 -12.17 7.88
CA LYS A 151 3.64 -13.48 8.53
C LYS A 151 2.41 -14.35 8.27
N SER A 152 1.23 -13.81 8.56
CA SER A 152 -0.04 -14.52 8.40
C SER A 152 -0.40 -14.76 6.93
N ILE A 153 0.06 -13.88 6.03
CA ILE A 153 -0.13 -13.98 4.58
C ILE A 153 0.75 -15.10 4.01
N PHE A 154 2.02 -15.13 4.39
CA PHE A 154 2.99 -16.12 3.94
C PHE A 154 2.71 -17.51 4.50
N GLU A 155 2.16 -17.63 5.71
CA GLU A 155 1.67 -18.91 6.27
C GLU A 155 0.43 -19.44 5.53
N ASN A 156 -0.26 -18.61 4.74
CA ASN A 156 -1.44 -19.02 3.97
C ASN A 156 -1.05 -19.52 2.57
N ASN A 157 -0.99 -20.83 2.40
CA ASN A 157 -0.66 -21.50 1.12
C ASN A 157 -1.70 -21.29 -0.01
N THR A 158 -2.80 -20.57 0.23
CA THR A 158 -3.72 -20.16 -0.84
C THR A 158 -3.30 -18.86 -1.52
N ILE A 159 -2.45 -18.06 -0.86
CA ILE A 159 -1.89 -16.79 -1.32
C ILE A 159 -0.43 -17.01 -1.76
N GLY A 160 -0.07 -16.51 -2.93
CA GLY A 160 1.27 -16.62 -3.53
C GLY A 160 1.81 -15.30 -4.07
N PHE A 161 3.11 -15.25 -4.31
CA PHE A 161 3.82 -14.09 -4.88
C PHE A 161 4.85 -14.55 -5.92
N ASN A 162 4.92 -13.89 -7.08
CA ASN A 162 5.97 -14.18 -8.06
C ASN A 162 7.32 -13.74 -7.51
N THR A 163 7.41 -12.58 -6.88
CA THR A 163 8.65 -12.13 -6.22
C THR A 163 8.36 -11.42 -4.91
N ILE A 164 9.18 -11.68 -3.89
CA ILE A 164 9.28 -10.83 -2.72
C ILE A 164 10.47 -9.89 -2.91
N TYR A 165 10.19 -8.60 -2.97
CA TYR A 165 11.19 -7.54 -3.01
C TYR A 165 11.46 -7.01 -1.60
N GLN A 166 12.74 -6.82 -1.29
CA GLN A 166 13.21 -6.22 -0.03
C GLN A 166 14.42 -5.30 -0.29
N ASN A 167 14.84 -4.51 0.70
CA ASN A 167 15.81 -3.42 0.51
C ASN A 167 17.29 -3.79 0.71
N GLY A 168 17.61 -5.07 0.85
CA GLY A 168 18.92 -5.62 1.19
C GLY A 168 19.17 -5.75 2.69
N LEU A 169 18.45 -5.00 3.53
CA LEU A 169 18.61 -4.97 4.98
C LEU A 169 17.63 -5.95 5.63
N VAL A 170 18.00 -7.23 5.69
CA VAL A 170 17.17 -8.26 6.36
C VAL A 170 17.61 -8.44 7.81
N GLU A 171 16.68 -8.41 8.78
CA GLU A 171 17.01 -8.57 10.20
C GLU A 171 17.32 -10.04 10.56
N ARG A 172 18.60 -10.31 10.85
CA ARG A 172 19.16 -11.63 11.21
C ARG A 172 19.03 -11.92 12.71
N PRO A 173 18.99 -13.21 13.13
CA PRO A 173 18.80 -13.61 14.52
C PRO A 173 20.06 -13.45 15.40
N VAL A 174 20.70 -12.29 15.34
CA VAL A 174 21.92 -11.96 16.10
C VAL A 174 21.69 -10.80 17.07
N LYS A 175 22.48 -10.75 18.13
CA LYS A 175 22.50 -9.60 19.05
C LYS A 175 23.19 -8.41 18.38
N GLY A 176 22.84 -7.20 18.80
CA GLY A 176 23.45 -5.97 18.30
C GLY A 176 22.42 -5.07 17.60
N THR A 177 22.94 -4.06 16.91
CA THR A 177 22.14 -3.14 16.09
C THR A 177 22.41 -3.43 14.63
N PHE A 178 23.43 -2.81 14.05
CA PHE A 178 23.81 -3.03 12.65
C PHE A 178 24.18 -4.49 12.34
N ASP A 179 24.67 -5.27 13.30
CA ASP A 179 24.94 -6.71 13.13
C ASP A 179 23.71 -7.47 12.60
N LYS A 180 22.51 -7.04 12.99
CA LYS A 180 21.25 -7.62 12.52
C LYS A 180 21.05 -7.44 11.03
N VAL A 181 21.56 -6.37 10.43
CA VAL A 181 21.29 -5.99 9.03
C VAL A 181 22.56 -6.05 8.18
N GLY A 182 23.54 -6.87 8.57
CA GLY A 182 24.76 -7.11 7.78
C GLY A 182 26.05 -6.51 8.35
N GLY A 183 25.98 -5.75 9.45
CA GLY A 183 27.12 -5.01 9.99
C GLY A 183 27.52 -3.84 9.10
N TYR A 184 28.52 -3.06 9.51
CA TYR A 184 29.08 -2.02 8.66
C TYR A 184 30.60 -1.94 8.78
N LYS A 185 31.23 -1.41 7.74
CA LYS A 185 32.68 -1.17 7.65
C LYS A 185 32.95 0.25 7.21
N GLU A 186 34.05 0.84 7.67
CA GLU A 186 34.51 2.13 7.17
C GLU A 186 35.36 1.92 5.91
N ASP A 187 35.00 2.63 4.86
CA ASP A 187 35.74 2.66 3.60
C ASP A 187 37.03 3.47 3.79
N ALA A 188 38.16 2.83 3.50
CA ALA A 188 39.48 3.39 3.81
C ALA A 188 39.75 4.72 3.08
N LYS A 189 39.18 4.90 1.88
CA LYS A 189 39.40 6.05 0.99
C LYS A 189 38.47 7.22 1.34
N THR A 190 37.18 6.94 1.44
CA THR A 190 36.15 7.99 1.63
C THR A 190 35.87 8.32 3.10
N LYS A 191 36.28 7.45 4.02
CA LYS A 191 35.93 7.47 5.46
C LYS A 191 34.42 7.35 5.73
N LYS A 192 33.62 7.08 4.70
CA LYS A 192 32.21 6.75 4.86
C LYS A 192 32.09 5.32 5.38
N LYS A 193 30.97 5.05 6.04
CA LYS A 193 30.66 3.73 6.56
C LYS A 193 29.61 3.08 5.67
N TYR A 194 29.75 1.80 5.39
CA TYR A 194 28.87 1.06 4.50
C TYR A 194 28.44 -0.27 5.11
N ILE A 195 27.20 -0.65 4.84
CA ILE A 195 26.64 -1.97 5.08
C ILE A 195 26.92 -2.79 3.82
N GLU A 196 27.72 -3.86 3.95
CA GLU A 196 28.26 -4.61 2.81
C GLU A 196 27.66 -6.02 2.69
N ASN A 197 27.17 -6.60 3.79
CA ASN A 197 26.60 -7.95 3.78
C ASN A 197 25.07 -7.89 3.61
N LEU A 198 24.64 -7.48 2.42
CA LEU A 198 23.24 -7.36 2.03
C LEU A 198 22.67 -8.72 1.57
N ALA A 199 21.36 -8.93 1.75
CA ALA A 199 20.67 -10.02 1.07
C ALA A 199 20.23 -9.57 -0.31
N ILE A 200 20.79 -10.13 -1.38
CA ILE A 200 20.55 -9.69 -2.76
C ILE A 200 19.52 -10.57 -3.46
N ASN A 201 19.54 -11.88 -3.20
CA ASN A 201 18.73 -12.86 -3.92
C ASN A 201 18.18 -13.96 -2.98
N LYS A 202 17.43 -14.90 -3.56
CA LYS A 202 16.86 -16.04 -2.86
C LYS A 202 17.87 -16.89 -2.09
N THR A 203 19.07 -17.12 -2.63
CA THR A 203 20.10 -17.90 -1.94
C THR A 203 20.56 -17.23 -0.65
N ASP A 204 20.63 -15.89 -0.63
CA ASP A 204 20.95 -15.15 0.61
C ASP A 204 19.84 -15.28 1.65
N ILE A 205 18.58 -15.19 1.21
CA ILE A 205 17.40 -15.40 2.08
C ILE A 205 17.39 -16.82 2.65
N GLU A 206 17.62 -17.84 1.82
CA GLU A 206 17.72 -19.24 2.25
C GLU A 206 18.86 -19.44 3.25
N THR A 207 20.02 -18.83 3.01
CA THR A 207 21.19 -18.90 3.89
C THR A 207 20.87 -18.36 5.29
N HIS A 208 20.06 -17.29 5.39
CA HIS A 208 19.74 -16.66 6.66
C HIS A 208 18.51 -17.24 7.37
N PHE A 209 17.56 -17.80 6.61
CA PHE A 209 16.21 -18.07 7.13
C PHE A 209 15.68 -19.49 6.86
N SER A 210 16.43 -20.39 6.22
CA SER A 210 16.01 -21.79 6.07
C SER A 210 16.05 -22.58 7.39
N ASP A 211 17.06 -22.35 8.23
CA ASP A 211 17.15 -22.98 9.56
C ASP A 211 16.54 -22.08 10.63
N ASN A 212 15.48 -22.57 11.31
CA ASN A 212 14.76 -21.84 12.35
C ASN A 212 15.25 -22.13 13.78
N SER A 213 16.28 -22.96 13.95
CA SER A 213 16.79 -23.43 15.25
C SER A 213 17.20 -22.31 16.21
N ASN A 214 17.63 -21.15 15.68
CA ASN A 214 18.16 -20.03 16.45
C ASN A 214 17.28 -18.76 16.45
N PHE A 215 16.09 -18.80 15.85
CA PHE A 215 15.27 -17.59 15.70
C PHE A 215 14.80 -17.01 17.03
N GLY A 216 14.51 -17.84 18.03
CA GLY A 216 14.13 -17.41 19.38
C GLY A 216 13.08 -16.29 19.38
N ARG A 217 13.47 -15.10 19.84
CA ARG A 217 12.61 -13.90 19.93
C ARG A 217 12.59 -13.02 18.67
N TYR A 218 13.46 -13.27 17.70
CA TYR A 218 13.56 -12.45 16.49
C TYR A 218 12.36 -12.74 15.58
N VAL A 219 11.66 -11.68 15.18
CA VAL A 219 10.39 -11.78 14.47
C VAL A 219 10.61 -11.87 12.96
N PHE A 220 11.44 -10.98 12.39
CA PHE A 220 11.75 -10.97 10.96
C PHE A 220 12.18 -12.34 10.40
N PRO A 221 13.09 -13.10 11.05
CA PRO A 221 13.47 -14.43 10.56
C PRO A 221 12.30 -15.41 10.44
N LYS A 222 11.32 -15.35 11.36
CA LYS A 222 10.13 -16.21 11.33
C LYS A 222 9.23 -15.89 10.15
N VAL A 223 9.11 -14.61 9.80
CA VAL A 223 8.32 -14.16 8.63
C VAL A 223 8.96 -14.65 7.34
N MET A 224 10.27 -14.46 7.18
CA MET A 224 10.98 -14.92 5.98
C MET A 224 11.02 -16.44 5.86
N HIS A 225 11.11 -17.16 6.98
CA HIS A 225 11.00 -18.62 6.99
C HIS A 225 9.60 -19.10 6.59
N ALA A 226 8.53 -18.42 7.03
CA ALA A 226 7.19 -18.69 6.53
C ALA A 226 7.10 -18.48 5.02
N ALA A 227 7.73 -17.41 4.50
CA ALA A 227 7.79 -17.14 3.07
C ALA A 227 8.50 -18.26 2.28
N LEU A 228 9.68 -18.70 2.75
CA LEU A 228 10.45 -19.78 2.11
C LEU A 228 9.68 -21.10 2.06
N ASN A 229 8.86 -21.38 3.08
CA ASN A 229 8.07 -22.61 3.15
C ASN A 229 6.73 -22.53 2.39
N ASN A 230 6.37 -21.38 1.83
CA ASN A 230 5.15 -21.25 1.02
C ASN A 230 5.44 -21.62 -0.44
N PRO A 231 4.87 -22.72 -0.98
CA PRO A 231 5.18 -23.20 -2.34
C PRO A 231 4.68 -22.28 -3.46
N LYS A 232 3.83 -21.29 -3.14
CA LYS A 232 3.36 -20.30 -4.10
C LYS A 232 4.22 -19.03 -4.15
N ILE A 233 5.23 -18.91 -3.29
CA ILE A 233 6.22 -17.84 -3.35
C ILE A 233 7.39 -18.33 -4.19
N LYS A 234 7.66 -17.65 -5.31
CA LYS A 234 8.60 -18.17 -6.32
C LYS A 234 10.01 -17.67 -6.11
N ASP A 235 10.17 -16.38 -5.88
CA ASP A 235 11.49 -15.73 -5.84
C ASP A 235 11.62 -14.64 -4.78
N PHE A 236 12.87 -14.28 -4.46
CA PHE A 236 13.23 -13.20 -3.54
C PHE A 236 14.35 -12.37 -4.15
N LYS A 237 14.18 -11.04 -4.16
CA LYS A 237 15.18 -10.12 -4.74
C LYS A 237 15.34 -8.88 -3.88
N MET A 238 16.55 -8.33 -3.85
CA MET A 238 16.74 -6.94 -3.48
C MET A 238 16.22 -6.04 -4.61
N LEU A 239 15.46 -5.00 -4.26
CA LEU A 239 15.11 -3.92 -5.19
C LEU A 239 15.87 -2.67 -4.79
N SER A 240 16.62 -2.07 -5.72
CA SER A 240 17.44 -0.88 -5.46
C SER A 240 17.80 -0.14 -6.74
N THR A 241 18.62 0.90 -6.63
CA THR A 241 19.13 1.64 -7.80
C THR A 241 20.24 0.91 -8.59
N ASP A 242 20.63 -0.30 -8.20
CA ASP A 242 21.67 -1.05 -8.92
C ASP A 242 21.11 -1.76 -10.17
N SER A 243 21.87 -1.73 -11.27
CA SER A 243 21.46 -2.30 -12.55
C SER A 243 21.37 -3.83 -12.56
N SER A 244 21.92 -4.52 -11.57
CA SER A 244 21.69 -5.96 -11.39
C SER A 244 20.33 -6.29 -10.77
N GLN A 245 19.64 -5.28 -10.23
CA GLN A 245 18.42 -5.42 -9.43
C GLN A 245 17.24 -4.64 -10.00
N SER A 246 17.46 -3.82 -11.03
CA SER A 246 16.45 -2.96 -11.64
C SER A 246 16.76 -2.67 -13.11
N THR A 247 15.75 -2.23 -13.85
CA THR A 247 15.88 -1.89 -15.27
C THR A 247 16.31 -0.43 -15.42
N HIS A 248 17.41 -0.17 -16.12
CA HIS A 248 17.89 1.18 -16.38
C HIS A 248 17.52 1.61 -17.80
N GLU A 249 16.78 2.70 -17.94
CA GLU A 249 16.33 3.22 -19.24
C GLU A 249 16.23 4.75 -19.18
N ASN A 250 16.80 5.45 -20.17
CA ASN A 250 16.66 6.91 -20.30
C ASN A 250 17.00 7.69 -19.01
N ASP A 251 18.14 7.38 -18.39
CA ASP A 251 18.62 7.94 -17.12
C ASP A 251 17.69 7.73 -15.92
N ARG A 252 16.75 6.79 -16.03
CA ARG A 252 15.83 6.37 -14.97
C ARG A 252 16.04 4.91 -14.61
N ILE A 253 15.53 4.54 -13.45
CA ILE A 253 15.66 3.22 -12.88
C ILE A 253 14.26 2.74 -12.55
N TYR A 254 13.90 1.56 -13.01
CA TYR A 254 12.57 1.00 -12.91
C TYR A 254 12.59 -0.36 -12.24
N MET A 255 11.49 -0.69 -11.57
CA MET A 255 11.23 -2.04 -11.12
C MET A 255 11.25 -2.98 -12.35
N PRO A 256 11.85 -4.18 -12.26
CA PRO A 256 11.89 -5.11 -13.39
C PRO A 256 10.50 -5.38 -13.97
N ASP A 257 10.36 -5.30 -15.30
CA ASP A 257 9.11 -5.40 -16.07
C ASP A 257 8.11 -4.22 -15.91
N PHE A 258 8.57 -3.08 -15.37
CA PHE A 258 7.78 -1.84 -15.22
C PHE A 258 8.49 -0.60 -15.79
N ALA A 259 9.41 -0.78 -16.75
CA ALA A 259 10.00 0.30 -17.53
C ALA A 259 9.10 0.72 -18.70
N PRO A 260 9.23 1.94 -19.24
CA PRO A 260 8.49 2.35 -20.43
C PRO A 260 8.67 1.40 -21.62
N SER A 261 9.85 0.81 -21.79
CA SER A 261 10.12 -0.18 -22.84
C SER A 261 9.29 -1.45 -22.73
N ASP A 262 8.72 -1.76 -21.57
CA ASP A 262 7.85 -2.93 -21.36
C ASP A 262 6.46 -2.74 -22.00
N GLY A 263 6.23 -1.61 -22.67
CA GLY A 263 5.04 -1.36 -23.50
C GLY A 263 3.77 -1.16 -22.69
N LYS A 264 3.90 -0.86 -21.40
CA LYS A 264 2.79 -0.52 -20.51
C LYS A 264 2.54 0.97 -20.53
N ASN A 265 1.27 1.38 -20.42
CA ASN A 265 0.91 2.79 -20.32
C ASN A 265 1.26 3.40 -18.94
N TYR A 266 1.89 2.63 -18.05
CA TYR A 266 2.36 3.04 -16.74
C TYR A 266 3.76 2.46 -16.47
N SER A 267 4.51 3.10 -15.58
CA SER A 267 5.84 2.66 -15.16
C SER A 267 6.04 2.83 -13.66
N ILE A 268 6.98 2.10 -13.07
CA ILE A 268 7.31 2.17 -11.64
C ILE A 268 8.80 2.42 -11.49
N GLU A 269 9.16 3.66 -11.17
CA GLU A 269 10.55 4.05 -10.90
C GLU A 269 11.00 3.59 -9.50
N VAL A 270 12.26 3.19 -9.38
CA VAL A 270 12.95 2.90 -8.11
C VAL A 270 13.89 4.05 -7.79
N LEU A 271 13.59 4.78 -6.72
CA LEU A 271 14.36 5.96 -6.27
C LEU A 271 15.24 5.65 -5.03
N GLY A 272 15.14 4.44 -4.51
CA GLY A 272 15.90 3.99 -3.35
C GLY A 272 15.61 2.52 -3.05
N PRO A 273 16.52 1.81 -2.34
CA PRO A 273 17.77 2.30 -1.77
C PRO A 273 18.79 2.71 -2.83
N VAL A 274 19.52 3.79 -2.57
CA VAL A 274 20.64 4.20 -3.42
C VAL A 274 21.86 3.37 -3.03
N THR A 275 22.42 2.67 -4.01
CA THR A 275 23.56 1.77 -3.84
C THR A 275 24.90 2.44 -4.16
N ASP A 276 25.94 1.92 -3.54
CA ASP A 276 27.34 2.14 -3.90
C ASP A 276 27.98 0.76 -4.16
N LYS A 277 29.18 0.74 -4.74
CA LYS A 277 29.93 -0.50 -4.96
C LYS A 277 31.29 -0.46 -4.26
N ASP A 278 31.74 -1.62 -3.78
CA ASP A 278 33.09 -1.77 -3.27
C ASP A 278 34.09 -1.98 -4.42
N GLU A 279 35.36 -2.25 -4.07
CA GLU A 279 36.43 -2.49 -5.05
C GLU A 279 36.27 -3.80 -5.86
N ASN A 280 35.39 -4.69 -5.42
CA ASN A 280 35.08 -5.97 -6.07
C ASN A 280 33.72 -5.93 -6.79
N ASP A 281 33.15 -4.74 -7.02
CA ASP A 281 31.83 -4.53 -7.63
C ASP A 281 30.65 -5.07 -6.79
N ASN A 282 30.86 -5.35 -5.49
CA ASN A 282 29.78 -5.76 -4.60
C ASN A 282 28.93 -4.56 -4.19
N VAL A 283 27.61 -4.74 -4.23
CA VAL A 283 26.64 -3.74 -3.80
C VAL A 283 26.71 -3.51 -2.29
N ARG A 284 26.72 -2.24 -1.87
CA ARG A 284 26.72 -1.80 -0.47
C ARG A 284 25.85 -0.57 -0.25
N LEU A 285 25.40 -0.35 0.97
CA LEU A 285 24.56 0.79 1.36
C LEU A 285 25.27 1.71 2.36
N GLU A 286 25.24 3.03 2.16
CA GLU A 286 25.87 3.97 3.09
C GLU A 286 25.18 3.94 4.47
N LYS A 287 25.95 3.93 5.55
CA LYS A 287 25.43 4.13 6.91
C LYS A 287 25.07 5.60 7.11
N ILE A 288 23.85 5.96 6.72
CA ILE A 288 23.35 7.34 6.68
C ILE A 288 23.40 8.02 8.05
N SER A 289 23.07 7.30 9.13
CA SER A 289 22.99 7.83 10.50
C SER A 289 23.16 6.72 11.56
N ASP A 290 22.45 6.78 12.68
CA ASP A 290 22.22 5.68 13.62
C ASP A 290 21.43 4.53 12.98
N TYR A 291 21.26 3.44 13.74
CA TYR A 291 20.63 2.19 13.28
C TYR A 291 19.22 2.41 12.73
N GLY A 292 18.32 3.01 13.51
CA GLY A 292 16.94 3.23 13.09
C GLY A 292 16.90 4.13 11.87
N LYS A 293 17.55 5.29 11.92
CA LYS A 293 17.53 6.23 10.79
C LYS A 293 18.14 5.68 9.50
N THR A 294 19.14 4.80 9.60
CA THR A 294 19.72 4.13 8.43
C THR A 294 18.79 3.05 7.88
N LYS A 295 18.16 2.27 8.75
CA LYS A 295 17.22 1.20 8.38
C LYS A 295 16.02 1.75 7.61
N ASN A 296 15.36 2.75 8.18
CA ASN A 296 14.26 3.48 7.55
C ASN A 296 14.74 4.33 6.36
N GLY A 297 15.97 4.85 6.43
CA GLY A 297 16.53 5.69 5.39
C GLY A 297 16.83 4.97 4.07
N HIS A 298 16.93 3.65 4.12
CA HIS A 298 17.03 2.77 2.96
C HIS A 298 15.71 2.05 2.69
N SER A 299 14.55 2.66 2.97
CA SER A 299 13.30 2.11 2.45
C SER A 299 13.36 2.00 0.92
N ILE A 300 12.71 0.99 0.35
CA ILE A 300 12.40 0.98 -1.09
C ILE A 300 11.50 2.19 -1.38
N ILE A 301 11.97 3.08 -2.25
CA ILE A 301 11.22 4.29 -2.64
C ILE A 301 10.75 4.10 -4.07
N LEU A 302 9.43 4.12 -4.27
CA LEU A 302 8.82 3.91 -5.58
C LEU A 302 8.11 5.16 -6.06
N ARG A 303 8.19 5.43 -7.36
CA ARG A 303 7.35 6.44 -8.02
C ARG A 303 6.62 5.82 -9.19
N LEU A 304 5.32 5.59 -9.02
CA LEU A 304 4.43 5.15 -10.09
C LEU A 304 4.13 6.33 -11.00
N HIS A 305 4.15 6.12 -12.31
CA HIS A 305 3.69 7.09 -13.31
C HIS A 305 2.63 6.45 -14.20
N TYR A 306 1.43 7.05 -14.28
CA TYR A 306 0.39 6.67 -15.23
C TYR A 306 -0.27 7.92 -15.82
N GLY A 307 -0.10 8.13 -17.13
CA GLY A 307 -0.61 9.31 -17.84
C GLY A 307 -0.07 10.61 -17.23
N LYS A 308 -0.98 11.43 -16.71
CA LYS A 308 -0.68 12.72 -16.06
C LYS A 308 -0.29 12.61 -14.59
N PHE A 309 -0.52 11.46 -13.94
CA PHE A 309 -0.35 11.34 -12.50
C PHE A 309 0.87 10.53 -12.11
N LYS A 310 1.56 11.01 -11.07
CA LYS A 310 2.60 10.29 -10.36
C LYS A 310 2.24 10.10 -8.90
N VAL A 311 2.57 8.93 -8.36
CA VAL A 311 2.37 8.58 -6.95
C VAL A 311 3.70 8.17 -6.34
N LEU A 312 4.14 8.88 -5.30
CA LEU A 312 5.36 8.56 -4.56
C LEU A 312 5.03 7.72 -3.32
N PHE A 313 5.71 6.59 -3.18
CA PHE A 313 5.76 5.75 -1.99
C PHE A 313 7.07 6.02 -1.25
N GLY A 314 7.00 6.84 -0.21
CA GLY A 314 8.18 7.35 0.49
C GLY A 314 8.75 6.48 1.61
N GLY A 315 8.16 5.31 1.89
CA GLY A 315 8.52 4.47 3.04
C GLY A 315 8.68 5.28 4.32
N ASP A 316 9.77 5.05 5.05
CA ASP A 316 10.05 5.74 6.32
C ASP A 316 11.22 6.72 6.24
N LEU A 317 11.40 7.35 5.08
CA LEU A 317 12.41 8.37 4.91
C LEU A 317 12.36 9.41 6.04
N ASN A 318 13.51 9.61 6.65
CA ASN A 318 13.75 10.57 7.72
C ASN A 318 14.71 11.66 7.24
N LYS A 319 14.86 12.76 8.00
CA LYS A 319 15.69 13.91 7.58
C LYS A 319 17.09 13.53 7.07
N PRO A 320 17.91 12.70 7.76
CA PRO A 320 19.18 12.26 7.19
C PRO A 320 19.07 11.56 5.84
N ALA A 321 18.09 10.69 5.66
CA ALA A 321 17.86 9.96 4.42
C ALA A 321 17.41 10.87 3.29
N GLU A 322 16.45 11.76 3.54
CA GLU A 322 16.01 12.75 2.55
C GLU A 322 17.17 13.67 2.12
N LYS A 323 18.01 14.11 3.07
CA LYS A 323 19.21 14.90 2.75
C LYS A 323 20.21 14.10 1.92
N PHE A 324 20.36 12.82 2.20
CA PHE A 324 21.21 11.90 1.45
C PHE A 324 20.71 11.75 0.00
N LEU A 325 19.42 11.48 -0.19
CA LEU A 325 18.80 11.34 -1.51
C LEU A 325 18.87 12.66 -2.31
N LEU A 326 18.48 13.79 -1.71
CA LEU A 326 18.55 15.10 -2.36
C LEU A 326 19.98 15.44 -2.80
N LYS A 327 20.99 15.14 -1.97
CA LYS A 327 22.39 15.30 -2.36
C LYS A 327 22.79 14.37 -3.50
N HIS A 328 22.38 13.10 -3.42
CA HIS A 328 22.72 12.09 -4.42
C HIS A 328 22.18 12.48 -5.80
N TYR A 329 20.87 12.67 -5.91
CA TYR A 329 20.19 12.92 -7.18
C TYR A 329 20.54 14.27 -7.80
N THR A 330 20.96 15.23 -6.98
CA THR A 330 21.40 16.55 -7.44
C THR A 330 22.93 16.70 -7.45
N LYS A 331 23.66 15.59 -7.29
CA LYS A 331 25.13 15.51 -7.39
C LYS A 331 25.87 16.52 -6.50
N ARG A 332 25.37 16.76 -5.29
CA ARG A 332 25.93 17.72 -4.31
C ARG A 332 26.76 17.05 -3.22
N LYS A 333 27.92 17.63 -2.92
CA LYS A 333 28.78 17.20 -1.80
C LYS A 333 28.20 17.60 -0.43
N SER A 334 27.69 18.83 -0.33
CA SER A 334 27.13 19.42 0.89
C SER A 334 25.65 19.75 0.74
N PHE A 335 24.92 19.65 1.84
CA PHE A 335 23.50 20.05 1.89
C PHE A 335 23.41 21.57 2.14
N PRO A 336 22.79 22.35 1.25
CA PRO A 336 22.70 23.81 1.39
C PRO A 336 21.77 24.21 2.53
N ARG A 337 21.93 25.43 3.04
CA ARG A 337 21.00 26.00 4.03
C ARG A 337 19.66 26.30 3.37
N TYR A 338 18.57 25.87 4.00
CA TYR A 338 17.21 26.14 3.53
C TYR A 338 16.96 27.62 3.23
N GLY A 339 16.25 27.90 2.15
CA GLY A 339 15.87 29.26 1.72
C GLY A 339 16.93 30.04 0.95
N THR A 340 18.17 29.54 0.86
CA THR A 340 19.22 30.13 0.01
C THR A 340 19.00 29.78 -1.47
N GLU A 341 19.59 30.55 -2.39
CA GLU A 341 19.55 30.24 -3.83
C GLU A 341 20.11 28.85 -4.16
N ALA A 342 21.14 28.39 -3.42
CA ALA A 342 21.68 27.05 -3.55
C ALA A 342 20.66 25.96 -3.16
N SER A 343 19.85 26.21 -2.13
CA SER A 343 18.76 25.31 -1.71
C SER A 343 17.61 25.32 -2.72
N LYS A 344 17.22 26.49 -3.25
CA LYS A 344 16.20 26.58 -4.32
C LYS A 344 16.63 25.81 -5.57
N THR A 345 17.88 26.02 -6.01
CA THR A 345 18.45 25.31 -7.16
C THR A 345 18.45 23.79 -6.95
N MET A 346 18.84 23.33 -5.75
CA MET A 346 18.79 21.91 -5.40
C MET A 346 17.36 21.36 -5.46
N ILE A 347 16.38 22.10 -4.95
CA ILE A 347 14.97 21.68 -4.97
C ILE A 347 14.48 21.56 -6.42
N GLU A 348 14.75 22.55 -7.28
CA GLU A 348 14.32 22.51 -8.68
C GLU A 348 14.95 21.34 -9.46
N GLU A 349 16.24 21.05 -9.24
CA GLU A 349 16.88 19.86 -9.83
C GLU A 349 16.28 18.56 -9.28
N ALA A 350 15.98 18.51 -7.97
CA ALA A 350 15.41 17.34 -7.32
C ALA A 350 13.98 17.04 -7.78
N LYS A 351 13.21 18.05 -8.21
CA LYS A 351 11.85 17.85 -8.77
C LYS A 351 11.83 16.89 -9.95
N HIS A 352 12.89 16.88 -10.77
CA HIS A 352 13.03 15.90 -11.85
C HIS A 352 12.81 14.47 -11.34
N TRP A 353 13.39 14.14 -10.20
CA TRP A 353 13.38 12.80 -9.60
C TRP A 353 12.14 12.54 -8.74
N PHE A 354 11.75 13.52 -7.93
CA PHE A 354 10.80 13.27 -6.85
C PHE A 354 9.39 13.82 -7.08
N ASN A 355 9.19 14.71 -8.07
CA ASN A 355 7.89 15.34 -8.24
C ASN A 355 6.77 14.31 -8.44
N ALA A 356 5.69 14.44 -7.68
CA ALA A 356 4.53 13.57 -7.73
C ALA A 356 3.25 14.30 -7.31
N GLU A 357 2.12 13.96 -7.94
CA GLU A 357 0.79 14.51 -7.62
C GLU A 357 0.30 14.03 -6.27
N VAL A 358 0.56 12.76 -5.95
CA VAL A 358 0.18 12.14 -4.68
C VAL A 358 1.40 11.60 -3.97
N MET A 359 1.50 11.88 -2.67
CA MET A 359 2.56 11.36 -1.82
C MET A 359 1.96 10.51 -0.70
N LYS A 360 2.38 9.24 -0.61
CA LYS A 360 2.32 8.52 0.66
C LYS A 360 3.39 9.13 1.58
N VAL A 361 2.91 9.85 2.58
CA VAL A 361 3.73 10.55 3.56
C VAL A 361 4.65 9.57 4.27
N CYS A 362 5.90 10.00 4.43
CA CYS A 362 6.94 9.18 5.03
C CYS A 362 6.67 8.91 6.51
N HIS A 363 7.06 7.72 6.99
CA HIS A 363 7.16 7.39 8.42
C HIS A 363 5.85 7.66 9.17
N HIS A 364 4.76 7.16 8.61
CA HIS A 364 3.40 7.24 9.17
C HIS A 364 2.88 8.64 9.50
N GLY A 365 3.56 9.70 9.03
CA GLY A 365 3.27 11.07 9.45
C GLY A 365 4.13 11.60 10.61
N ALA A 366 5.36 11.11 10.75
CA ALA A 366 6.35 11.67 11.65
C ALA A 366 6.81 13.07 11.23
N ALA A 367 7.20 13.89 12.22
CA ALA A 367 7.73 15.24 11.99
C ALA A 367 9.17 15.26 11.42
N ASP A 368 9.85 14.10 11.36
CA ASP A 368 11.24 13.98 10.93
C ASP A 368 11.43 13.99 9.42
N VAL A 369 10.82 14.97 8.76
CA VAL A 369 10.97 15.26 7.32
C VAL A 369 11.60 16.65 7.09
N THR A 370 12.14 16.91 5.90
CA THR A 370 12.74 18.18 5.48
C THR A 370 11.78 18.98 4.62
N ASN A 371 11.94 20.30 4.64
CA ASN A 371 11.14 21.20 3.79
C ASN A 371 11.57 21.06 2.32
N GLU A 372 12.86 20.84 2.09
CA GLU A 372 13.46 20.65 0.78
C GLU A 372 12.88 19.43 0.07
N PHE A 373 12.75 18.31 0.78
CA PHE A 373 12.17 17.10 0.19
C PHE A 373 10.69 17.29 -0.13
N MET A 374 9.90 17.83 0.80
CA MET A 374 8.49 18.17 0.55
C MET A 374 8.33 19.10 -0.67
N SER A 375 9.20 20.10 -0.80
CA SER A 375 9.19 21.04 -1.94
C SER A 375 9.62 20.38 -3.26
N ALA A 376 10.48 19.37 -3.21
CA ALA A 376 10.92 18.61 -4.38
C ALA A 376 9.85 17.62 -4.86
N VAL A 377 9.10 17.00 -3.93
CA VAL A 377 7.96 16.15 -4.29
C VAL A 377 6.79 17.00 -4.80
N ASN A 378 6.54 18.15 -4.15
CA ASN A 378 5.47 19.09 -4.49
C ASN A 378 4.06 18.44 -4.66
N PRO A 379 3.55 17.68 -3.65
CA PRO A 379 2.31 16.93 -3.78
C PRO A 379 1.08 17.82 -3.64
N ALA A 380 -0.01 17.49 -4.34
CA ALA A 380 -1.31 18.12 -4.13
C ALA A 380 -2.24 17.29 -3.24
N CYS A 381 -1.99 15.98 -3.14
CA CYS A 381 -2.67 15.09 -2.21
C CYS A 381 -1.66 14.30 -1.39
N PHE A 382 -1.93 14.18 -0.10
CA PHE A 382 -1.14 13.41 0.84
C PHE A 382 -1.97 12.26 1.39
N VAL A 383 -1.39 11.07 1.38
CA VAL A 383 -1.93 9.91 2.10
C VAL A 383 -1.03 9.61 3.29
N ILE A 384 -1.62 9.45 4.47
CA ILE A 384 -0.95 9.17 5.73
C ILE A 384 -1.48 7.82 6.19
N SER A 385 -0.63 6.82 6.27
CA SER A 385 -0.99 5.55 6.94
C SER A 385 -0.51 5.67 8.36
N SER A 386 -1.45 5.75 9.30
CA SER A 386 -1.23 5.85 10.75
C SER A 386 -2.27 4.99 11.47
N GLY A 387 -2.04 4.68 12.75
CA GLY A 387 -2.97 3.93 13.58
C GLY A 387 -2.76 4.13 15.09
N ASP A 388 -3.69 3.55 15.86
CA ASP A 388 -3.97 3.92 17.26
C ASP A 388 -2.95 3.43 18.33
N GLN A 389 -1.73 2.99 17.97
CA GLN A 389 -0.80 2.44 18.97
C GLN A 389 0.15 3.49 19.59
N GLU A 390 -0.01 3.69 20.90
CA GLU A 390 0.39 4.84 21.76
C GLU A 390 1.89 5.15 21.95
N GLY A 391 2.80 4.70 21.08
CA GLY A 391 4.23 5.08 21.19
C GLY A 391 4.52 6.49 20.65
N HIS A 392 3.85 6.84 19.55
CA HIS A 392 4.10 8.06 18.79
C HIS A 392 2.77 8.64 18.30
N VAL A 393 2.45 9.88 18.67
CA VAL A 393 1.23 10.57 18.21
C VAL A 393 1.37 10.90 16.72
N HIS A 394 0.99 10.01 15.82
CA HIS A 394 1.04 10.23 14.37
C HIS A 394 -0.38 10.30 13.79
N PRO A 395 -0.63 11.11 12.74
CA PRO A 395 0.27 12.13 12.20
C PRO A 395 0.56 13.26 13.20
N ARG A 396 1.79 13.79 13.19
CA ARG A 396 2.16 14.88 14.10
C ARG A 396 1.50 16.20 13.69
N PRO A 397 0.99 17.02 14.63
CA PRO A 397 0.37 18.31 14.30
C PRO A 397 1.31 19.27 13.54
N ASP A 398 2.60 19.30 13.87
CA ASP A 398 3.58 20.13 13.18
C ASP A 398 3.89 19.62 11.76
N LEU A 399 3.78 18.30 11.53
CA LEU A 399 3.79 17.76 10.18
C LEU A 399 2.55 18.22 9.41
N LEU A 400 1.35 18.12 9.97
CA LEU A 400 0.12 18.54 9.28
C LEU A 400 0.20 20.00 8.80
N GLY A 401 0.72 20.90 9.65
CA GLY A 401 1.00 22.28 9.25
C GLY A 401 2.05 22.41 8.15
N ARG A 402 3.06 21.52 8.14
CA ARG A 402 4.06 21.45 7.06
C ARG A 402 3.45 20.94 5.76
N LEU A 403 2.60 19.91 5.78
CA LEU A 403 1.91 19.40 4.58
C LEU A 403 1.00 20.48 3.98
N GLY A 404 0.27 21.22 4.82
CA GLY A 404 -0.52 22.37 4.35
C GLY A 404 0.33 23.48 3.72
N LYS A 405 1.54 23.73 4.23
CA LYS A 405 2.44 24.77 3.72
C LYS A 405 3.18 24.40 2.44
N TYR A 406 3.57 23.14 2.28
CA TYR A 406 4.39 22.65 1.16
C TYR A 406 3.61 21.80 0.16
N GLY A 407 2.33 21.56 0.42
CA GLY A 407 1.42 21.01 -0.56
C GLY A 407 1.12 22.02 -1.66
N ARG A 408 0.89 21.50 -2.86
CA ARG A 408 0.49 22.25 -4.05
C ARG A 408 -1.00 22.60 -3.98
N GLY A 409 -1.33 23.84 -4.32
CA GLY A 409 -2.68 24.40 -4.28
C GLY A 409 -3.05 25.08 -2.95
N ASP A 410 -4.15 25.84 -2.94
CA ASP A 410 -4.60 26.61 -1.77
C ASP A 410 -5.07 25.74 -0.60
N SER A 411 -5.45 24.48 -0.89
CA SER A 411 -5.96 23.52 0.10
C SER A 411 -5.55 22.10 -0.29
N PRO A 412 -4.28 21.70 -0.08
CA PRO A 412 -3.83 20.34 -0.37
C PRO A 412 -4.64 19.32 0.44
N VAL A 413 -5.00 18.21 -0.20
CA VAL A 413 -5.87 17.21 0.43
C VAL A 413 -5.03 16.30 1.32
N LEU A 414 -5.47 16.13 2.57
CA LEU A 414 -4.85 15.25 3.56
C LEU A 414 -5.79 14.07 3.86
N LEU A 415 -5.36 12.86 3.55
CA LEU A 415 -6.09 11.63 3.82
C LEU A 415 -5.30 10.79 4.82
N SER A 416 -5.91 10.36 5.93
CA SER A 416 -5.24 9.52 6.94
C SER A 416 -6.03 8.24 7.17
N THR A 417 -5.40 7.07 7.20
CA THR A 417 -6.13 5.83 7.49
C THR A 417 -6.85 5.89 8.83
N GLU A 418 -6.22 6.51 9.82
CA GLU A 418 -6.76 6.73 11.17
C GLU A 418 -7.86 7.80 11.22
N LEU A 419 -7.66 8.99 10.65
CA LEU A 419 -8.71 10.03 10.66
C LEU A 419 -9.96 9.59 9.89
N GLN A 420 -9.78 8.75 8.88
CA GLN A 420 -10.87 8.16 8.09
C GLN A 420 -11.49 6.94 8.80
N ARG A 421 -10.88 6.41 9.86
CA ARG A 421 -11.42 5.39 10.75
C ARG A 421 -12.39 6.03 11.75
N SER A 422 -13.43 6.68 11.25
CA SER A 422 -14.58 7.04 12.08
C SER A 422 -15.38 5.76 12.33
N THR A 423 -15.09 5.08 13.44
CA THR A 423 -15.97 4.04 13.97
C THR A 423 -16.35 4.44 15.38
N ARG A 424 -17.65 4.50 15.69
CA ARG A 424 -18.08 4.44 17.09
C ARG A 424 -17.51 3.17 17.72
N GLU A 425 -16.79 3.32 18.83
CA GLU A 425 -16.42 2.18 19.67
C GLU A 425 -17.66 1.32 19.91
N HIS A 426 -17.61 0.08 19.43
CA HIS A 426 -18.69 -0.87 19.63
C HIS A 426 -18.08 -2.21 20.05
N GLU A 427 -18.31 -2.59 21.29
CA GLU A 427 -18.01 -3.93 21.79
C GLU A 427 -18.85 -4.96 21.03
N ASP A 428 -18.23 -5.96 20.40
CA ASP A 428 -18.98 -7.06 19.81
C ASP A 428 -19.61 -7.92 20.92
N LYS A 429 -20.82 -7.53 21.34
CA LYS A 429 -21.59 -8.19 22.38
C LYS A 429 -21.83 -9.68 22.08
N ASN A 430 -21.83 -10.08 20.81
CA ASN A 430 -22.00 -11.48 20.43
C ASN A 430 -20.73 -12.27 20.71
N VAL A 431 -19.55 -11.71 20.38
CA VAL A 431 -18.25 -12.32 20.71
C VAL A 431 -18.09 -12.40 22.23
N ILE A 432 -18.37 -11.32 22.96
CA ILE A 432 -18.30 -11.31 24.44
C ILE A 432 -19.27 -12.36 25.04
N SER A 433 -20.50 -12.43 24.54
CA SER A 433 -21.48 -13.44 24.98
C SER A 433 -21.01 -14.86 24.69
N THR A 434 -20.42 -15.10 23.52
CA THR A 434 -19.88 -16.40 23.10
C THR A 434 -18.68 -16.79 23.96
N LEU A 435 -17.79 -15.86 24.23
CA LEU A 435 -16.63 -16.05 25.12
C LEU A 435 -17.08 -16.41 26.53
N LYS A 436 -18.02 -15.65 27.10
CA LYS A 436 -18.61 -15.93 28.42
C LYS A 436 -19.22 -17.34 28.48
N LYS A 437 -19.94 -17.75 27.43
CA LYS A 437 -20.50 -19.11 27.33
C LYS A 437 -19.42 -20.18 27.27
N ASN A 438 -18.36 -19.95 26.49
CA ASN A 438 -17.25 -20.91 26.37
C ASN A 438 -16.45 -21.02 27.67
N ILE A 439 -16.16 -19.91 28.35
CA ILE A 439 -15.53 -19.90 29.69
C ILE A 439 -16.40 -20.65 30.70
N ALA A 440 -17.72 -20.39 30.73
CA ALA A 440 -18.63 -21.11 31.62
C ALA A 440 -18.69 -22.62 31.34
N LYS A 441 -18.56 -23.03 30.08
CA LYS A 441 -18.43 -24.45 29.70
C LYS A 441 -17.07 -25.03 30.10
N MET A 442 -15.98 -24.25 29.99
CA MET A 442 -14.63 -24.67 30.37
C MET A 442 -14.56 -25.07 31.84
N VAL A 443 -15.13 -24.24 32.71
CA VAL A 443 -15.18 -24.49 34.16
C VAL A 443 -15.89 -25.80 34.49
N LYS A 444 -16.91 -26.18 33.70
CA LYS A 444 -17.69 -27.41 33.92
C LYS A 444 -17.06 -28.65 33.28
N LYS A 445 -16.45 -28.51 32.11
CA LYS A 445 -15.87 -29.63 31.34
C LYS A 445 -14.67 -29.15 30.52
N PRO A 446 -13.44 -29.26 31.06
CA PRO A 446 -12.24 -28.82 30.38
C PRO A 446 -11.98 -29.61 29.09
N SER A 447 -11.54 -28.94 28.02
CA SER A 447 -11.00 -29.61 26.84
C SER A 447 -10.10 -28.69 26.01
N ASN A 448 -9.11 -29.27 25.34
CA ASN A 448 -8.17 -28.54 24.48
C ASN A 448 -8.88 -27.77 23.35
N LYS A 449 -9.95 -28.34 22.79
CA LYS A 449 -10.78 -27.67 21.78
C LYS A 449 -11.44 -26.40 22.31
N LEU A 450 -11.90 -26.44 23.56
CA LEU A 450 -12.56 -25.30 24.19
C LEU A 450 -11.54 -24.22 24.60
N ASN A 451 -10.30 -24.61 24.92
CA ASN A 451 -9.19 -23.68 25.18
C ASN A 451 -8.87 -22.91 23.90
N ALA A 452 -8.70 -23.63 22.78
CA ALA A 452 -8.45 -23.01 21.48
C ALA A 452 -9.57 -22.03 21.07
N LEU A 453 -10.85 -22.37 21.29
CA LEU A 453 -11.98 -21.48 20.99
C LEU A 453 -12.04 -20.23 21.90
N ILE A 454 -11.58 -20.35 23.15
CA ILE A 454 -11.49 -19.20 24.07
C ILE A 454 -10.31 -18.32 23.67
N GLU A 455 -9.15 -18.90 23.39
CA GLU A 455 -7.99 -18.18 22.86
C GLU A 455 -8.32 -17.47 21.55
N GLU A 456 -9.01 -18.14 20.63
CA GLU A 456 -9.49 -17.54 19.37
C GLU A 456 -10.46 -16.37 19.63
N GLY A 457 -11.42 -16.52 20.54
CA GLY A 457 -12.34 -15.45 20.88
C GLY A 457 -11.68 -14.27 21.62
N ILE A 458 -10.67 -14.52 22.45
CA ILE A 458 -9.84 -13.48 23.09
C ILE A 458 -9.02 -12.77 22.02
N ASN A 459 -8.38 -13.52 21.13
CA ASN A 459 -7.63 -12.98 19.99
C ASN A 459 -8.54 -12.18 19.06
N HIS A 460 -9.80 -12.58 18.89
CA HIS A 460 -10.77 -11.84 18.09
C HIS A 460 -11.24 -10.55 18.77
N LEU A 461 -11.42 -10.53 20.10
CA LEU A 461 -11.66 -9.28 20.83
C LEU A 461 -10.44 -8.36 20.86
N ALA A 462 -9.23 -8.94 20.81
CA ALA A 462 -7.97 -8.20 20.70
C ALA A 462 -7.73 -7.68 19.27
N LYS A 463 -8.36 -8.27 18.26
CA LYS A 463 -8.36 -7.75 16.89
C LYS A 463 -9.27 -6.54 16.84
N THR A 464 -8.75 -5.44 16.32
CA THR A 464 -9.56 -4.25 16.04
C THR A 464 -10.67 -4.65 15.04
N ASN A 465 -11.91 -4.24 15.29
CA ASN A 465 -13.10 -4.55 14.48
C ASN A 465 -13.10 -3.83 13.10
N VAL A 466 -11.94 -3.72 12.46
CA VAL A 466 -11.75 -2.97 11.23
C VAL A 466 -12.07 -3.87 10.05
N ASP A 467 -13.36 -3.97 9.72
CA ASP A 467 -13.82 -4.31 8.38
C ASP A 467 -13.38 -3.19 7.39
N VAL A 468 -12.08 -3.03 7.13
CA VAL A 468 -11.50 -2.09 6.14
C VAL A 468 -12.15 -0.69 6.24
N TYR A 469 -12.39 -0.23 7.47
CA TYR A 469 -12.67 1.17 7.78
C TYR A 469 -11.32 1.91 7.78
N GLY A 470 -11.30 3.18 7.38
CA GLY A 470 -10.04 3.91 7.21
C GLY A 470 -9.32 3.69 5.88
N ALA A 471 -9.64 2.65 5.10
CA ALA A 471 -8.97 2.45 3.81
C ALA A 471 -9.25 3.58 2.82
N ILE A 472 -8.18 4.03 2.16
CA ILE A 472 -8.19 5.10 1.18
C ILE A 472 -7.95 4.49 -0.20
N TYR A 473 -8.87 4.75 -1.12
CA TYR A 473 -8.83 4.28 -2.49
C TYR A 473 -8.39 5.42 -3.39
N LEU A 474 -7.26 5.28 -4.05
CA LEU A 474 -6.83 6.15 -5.13
C LEU A 474 -7.06 5.42 -6.45
N LYS A 475 -7.77 6.03 -7.39
CA LYS A 475 -8.00 5.44 -8.71
C LYS A 475 -7.73 6.43 -9.82
N THR A 476 -7.14 5.98 -10.92
CA THR A 476 -6.86 6.84 -12.08
C THR A 476 -6.87 6.06 -13.40
N ASP A 477 -7.31 6.73 -14.48
CA ASP A 477 -7.20 6.28 -15.87
C ASP A 477 -6.02 6.97 -16.61
N GLY A 478 -5.19 7.72 -15.88
CA GLY A 478 -4.12 8.54 -16.43
C GLY A 478 -4.55 9.97 -16.79
N GLU A 479 -5.85 10.28 -16.85
CA GLU A 479 -6.37 11.61 -17.18
C GLU A 479 -7.15 12.25 -16.03
N ARG A 480 -7.92 11.44 -15.29
CA ARG A 480 -8.61 11.80 -14.06
C ARG A 480 -8.08 10.96 -12.90
N LEU A 481 -8.21 11.51 -11.70
CA LEU A 481 -7.87 10.81 -10.46
C LEU A 481 -9.01 11.01 -9.47
N ILE A 482 -9.38 9.97 -8.74
CA ILE A 482 -10.21 10.12 -7.54
C ILE A 482 -9.47 9.59 -6.33
N THR A 483 -9.73 10.19 -5.18
CA THR A 483 -9.43 9.60 -3.87
C THR A 483 -10.72 9.41 -3.11
N ALA A 484 -10.98 8.22 -2.58
CA ALA A 484 -12.25 7.88 -1.94
C ALA A 484 -12.04 7.11 -0.64
N PHE A 485 -12.98 7.26 0.29
CA PHE A 485 -13.07 6.47 1.51
C PHE A 485 -14.54 6.25 1.87
N LYS A 486 -14.81 5.23 2.69
CA LYS A 486 -16.18 4.93 3.12
C LYS A 486 -16.61 5.89 4.21
N ILE A 487 -17.85 6.35 4.14
CA ILE A 487 -18.48 7.15 5.21
C ILE A 487 -19.08 6.20 6.25
N GLU A 488 -19.01 6.57 7.52
CA GLU A 488 -19.68 5.89 8.63
C GLU A 488 -21.21 6.10 8.61
N GLU A 489 -21.87 5.72 7.51
CA GLU A 489 -23.32 5.76 7.39
C GLU A 489 -23.88 4.35 7.11
N LYS A 490 -24.95 3.95 7.83
CA LYS A 490 -25.64 2.67 7.56
C LYS A 490 -26.35 2.66 6.19
N SER A 491 -26.38 3.79 5.49
CA SER A 491 -27.03 3.95 4.20
C SER A 491 -26.25 3.27 3.09
N LYS A 492 -26.90 2.35 2.38
CA LYS A 492 -26.36 1.76 1.15
C LYS A 492 -26.23 2.79 0.01
N LEU A 493 -26.90 3.93 0.11
CA LEU A 493 -27.01 4.97 -0.93
C LEU A 493 -26.02 6.12 -0.74
N LYS A 494 -25.36 6.20 0.42
CA LYS A 494 -24.37 7.23 0.76
C LYS A 494 -23.17 6.54 1.41
N LYS A 495 -22.50 5.71 0.62
CA LYS A 495 -21.42 4.84 1.09
C LYS A 495 -20.05 5.51 0.99
N TRP A 496 -19.87 6.38 0.00
CA TRP A 496 -18.56 6.91 -0.37
C TRP A 496 -18.50 8.42 -0.24
N PHE A 497 -17.42 8.88 0.38
CA PHE A 497 -16.87 10.22 0.21
C PHE A 497 -15.74 10.10 -0.81
N TYR A 498 -15.67 11.00 -1.77
CA TYR A 498 -14.55 11.04 -2.71
C TYR A 498 -14.29 12.47 -3.14
N PHE A 499 -13.02 12.69 -3.51
CA PHE A 499 -12.54 13.86 -4.20
C PHE A 499 -12.22 13.45 -5.63
N GLU A 500 -12.65 14.22 -6.61
CA GLU A 500 -12.25 14.06 -8.02
C GLU A 500 -11.30 15.17 -8.44
N TYR A 501 -10.22 14.78 -9.12
CA TYR A 501 -9.17 15.69 -9.54
C TYR A 501 -8.89 15.59 -11.03
N LYS A 502 -8.47 16.71 -11.60
CA LYS A 502 -7.91 16.81 -12.94
C LYS A 502 -6.70 17.72 -12.92
N ILE A 503 -5.75 17.42 -13.79
CA ILE A 503 -4.65 18.33 -14.08
C ILE A 503 -5.12 19.38 -15.09
N ASP A 504 -5.05 20.65 -14.73
CA ASP A 504 -5.40 21.76 -15.60
C ASP A 504 -4.33 22.04 -16.68
N ASP A 505 -4.58 23.02 -17.54
CA ASP A 505 -3.68 23.37 -18.64
C ASP A 505 -2.33 23.93 -18.16
N TYR A 506 -2.21 24.29 -16.87
CA TYR A 506 -0.99 24.76 -16.23
C TYR A 506 -0.22 23.64 -15.52
N GLY A 507 -0.73 22.41 -15.53
CA GLY A 507 -0.10 21.27 -14.86
C GLY A 507 -0.45 21.18 -13.36
N GLU A 508 -1.43 21.94 -12.89
CA GLU A 508 -1.85 21.97 -11.49
C GLU A 508 -2.97 20.98 -11.22
N LEU A 509 -2.91 20.31 -10.07
CA LEU A 509 -3.97 19.40 -9.63
C LEU A 509 -5.14 20.24 -9.10
N THR A 510 -6.26 20.23 -9.80
CA THR A 510 -7.47 20.94 -9.42
C THR A 510 -8.52 19.97 -8.88
N LEU A 511 -9.11 20.31 -7.74
CA LEU A 511 -10.27 19.60 -7.21
C LEU A 511 -11.50 20.00 -8.01
N ILE A 512 -12.20 19.03 -8.59
CA ILE A 512 -13.39 19.25 -9.42
C ILE A 512 -14.68 18.99 -8.64
N SER A 513 -14.71 17.98 -7.77
CA SER A 513 -15.90 17.62 -6.98
C SER A 513 -15.58 16.93 -5.67
#